data_AF-A0A2N9GDU5-F1
#
_entry.id   AF-A0A2N9GDU5-F1
#
_cell.length_a   1.000
_cell.length_b   1.000
_cell.length_c   1.000
_cell.angle_alpha   90.00
_cell.angle_beta   90.00
_cell.angle_gamma   90.00
#
_symmetry.space_group_name_H-M   'P 1'
#
loop_
_entity.id
_entity.type
_entity.pdbx_description
1 polymer ?
#
loop_
_entity_poly.entity_id
_entity_poly.type
_entity_poly.pdbx_seq_one_letter_code
_entity_poly.pdbx_strand_id
1 'polypeptide(L)'
;MAKVEKRDSLVVEEMENKEVKEGNIEIEKMEDELSNPFKRKKGGIITMPFIFANEMCEKLAVEGFGNNMVNYLTQQLNMSTTIAATTVTNFKGTSSLTPLLGAFIADSYAGRFWTITVASVTYLIVR
;
A
#
# COMPACT_ATOMS: atom_id res chain seq x y z
N MET A 1 -26.90 -63.11 17.51
CA MET A 1 -27.44 -61.85 18.07
C MET A 1 -26.40 -60.73 18.08
N ALA A 2 -25.15 -60.95 18.50
CA ALA A 2 -24.09 -59.92 18.53
C ALA A 2 -23.63 -59.32 17.17
N LYS A 3 -24.00 -59.92 16.02
CA LYS A 3 -23.61 -59.44 14.67
C LYS A 3 -24.52 -58.32 14.15
N VAL A 4 -25.78 -58.26 14.63
CA VAL A 4 -26.78 -57.28 14.18
C VAL A 4 -26.56 -55.96 14.90
N GLU A 5 -26.38 -56.00 16.23
CA GLU A 5 -26.10 -54.82 17.05
C GLU A 5 -24.82 -54.09 16.62
N LYS A 6 -23.79 -54.84 16.19
CA LYS A 6 -22.55 -54.26 15.66
C LYS A 6 -22.71 -53.59 14.30
N ARG A 7 -23.72 -53.96 13.49
CA ARG A 7 -24.02 -53.26 12.24
C ARG A 7 -24.77 -51.97 12.50
N ASP A 8 -25.72 -51.98 13.42
CA ASP A 8 -26.51 -50.80 13.75
C ASP A 8 -25.61 -49.70 14.37
N SER A 9 -24.64 -50.07 15.20
CA SER A 9 -23.65 -49.13 15.74
C SER A 9 -22.72 -48.54 14.68
N LEU A 10 -22.33 -49.31 13.65
CA LEU A 10 -21.48 -48.81 12.56
C LEU A 10 -22.23 -47.86 11.62
N VAL A 11 -23.52 -48.11 11.40
CA VAL A 11 -24.38 -47.22 10.59
C VAL A 11 -24.62 -45.90 11.32
N VAL A 12 -24.77 -45.92 12.65
CA VAL A 12 -24.87 -44.69 13.47
C VAL A 12 -23.57 -43.88 13.40
N GLU A 13 -22.41 -44.54 13.50
CA GLU A 13 -21.10 -43.88 13.42
C GLU A 13 -20.84 -43.28 12.02
N GLU A 14 -21.25 -43.95 10.93
CA GLU A 14 -21.17 -43.38 9.58
C GLU A 14 -22.11 -42.18 9.38
N MET A 15 -23.31 -42.21 9.97
CA MET A 15 -24.24 -41.07 9.90
C MET A 15 -23.70 -39.87 10.69
N GLU A 16 -23.17 -40.09 11.89
CA GLU A 16 -22.56 -39.04 12.70
C GLU A 16 -21.34 -38.43 12.00
N ASN A 17 -20.47 -39.25 11.41
CA ASN A 17 -19.30 -38.77 10.68
C ASN A 17 -19.68 -38.03 9.38
N LYS A 18 -20.82 -38.40 8.77
CA LYS A 18 -21.35 -37.69 7.59
C LYS A 18 -21.91 -36.32 7.97
N GLU A 19 -22.68 -36.22 9.05
CA GLU A 19 -23.22 -34.94 9.54
C GLU A 19 -22.09 -34.00 10.01
N VAL A 20 -21.08 -34.54 10.71
CA VAL A 20 -19.89 -33.78 11.09
C VAL A 20 -19.14 -33.28 9.87
N LYS A 21 -19.00 -34.11 8.82
CA LYS A 21 -18.33 -33.71 7.57
C LYS A 21 -19.10 -32.65 6.80
N GLU A 22 -20.43 -32.76 6.72
CA GLU A 22 -21.28 -31.76 6.09
C GLU A 22 -21.24 -30.43 6.86
N GLY A 23 -21.29 -30.47 8.20
CA GLY A 23 -21.12 -29.29 9.05
C GLY A 23 -19.75 -28.64 8.90
N ASN A 24 -18.67 -29.41 8.77
CA ASN A 24 -17.32 -28.86 8.58
C ASN A 24 -17.17 -28.17 7.21
N ILE A 25 -17.82 -28.69 6.17
CA ILE A 25 -17.87 -28.08 4.83
C ILE A 25 -18.68 -26.78 4.85
N GLU A 26 -19.79 -26.73 5.59
CA GLU A 26 -20.58 -25.50 5.75
C GLU A 26 -19.80 -24.41 6.53
N ILE A 27 -19.06 -24.79 7.57
CA ILE A 27 -18.23 -23.86 8.35
C ILE A 27 -17.06 -23.33 7.51
N GLU A 28 -16.35 -24.18 6.76
CA GLU A 28 -15.29 -23.72 5.83
C GLU A 28 -15.86 -22.76 4.78
N LYS A 29 -17.05 -23.05 4.25
CA LYS A 29 -17.72 -22.19 3.25
C LYS A 29 -18.17 -20.85 3.85
N MET A 30 -18.60 -20.83 5.12
CA MET A 30 -18.94 -19.60 5.84
C MET A 30 -17.72 -18.77 6.22
N GLU A 31 -16.58 -19.41 6.57
CA GLU A 31 -15.32 -18.71 6.81
C GLU A 31 -14.75 -18.10 5.52
N ASP A 32 -14.86 -18.80 4.39
CA ASP A 32 -14.49 -18.28 3.08
C ASP A 32 -15.38 -17.09 2.64
N GLU A 33 -16.68 -17.12 2.95
CA GLU A 33 -17.58 -15.98 2.70
C GLU A 33 -17.34 -14.79 3.66
N LEU A 34 -17.05 -15.06 4.95
CA LEU A 34 -16.75 -14.03 5.94
C LEU A 34 -15.39 -13.36 5.70
N SER A 35 -14.41 -14.09 5.18
CA SER A 35 -13.11 -13.52 4.78
C SER A 35 -13.20 -12.63 3.53
N ASN A 36 -14.30 -12.72 2.76
CA ASN A 36 -14.39 -12.08 1.46
C ASN A 36 -15.73 -11.40 1.10
N PRO A 37 -16.35 -10.57 1.96
CA PRO A 37 -17.60 -9.86 1.65
C PRO A 37 -17.44 -8.76 0.59
N PHE A 38 -16.23 -8.53 0.05
CA PHE A 38 -15.95 -7.53 -0.97
C PHE A 38 -14.89 -7.97 -1.98
N LYS A 39 -15.18 -8.99 -2.80
CA LYS A 39 -14.64 -8.99 -4.18
C LYS A 39 -15.37 -7.92 -5.01
N ARG A 40 -15.23 -6.63 -4.62
CA ARG A 40 -15.48 -5.54 -5.58
C ARG A 40 -14.50 -5.76 -6.71
N LYS A 41 -14.97 -5.76 -7.96
CA LYS A 41 -14.09 -5.79 -9.13
C LYS A 41 -13.26 -4.49 -9.09
N LYS A 42 -12.11 -4.51 -8.40
CA LYS A 42 -11.25 -3.35 -8.21
C LYS A 42 -10.51 -3.14 -9.53
N GLY A 43 -10.89 -2.07 -10.23
CA GLY A 43 -10.25 -1.67 -11.49
C GLY A 43 -10.97 -2.15 -12.74
N GLY A 44 -10.91 -1.31 -13.78
CA GLY A 44 -11.47 -1.56 -15.09
C GLY A 44 -10.99 -0.51 -16.10
N ILE A 45 -11.47 -0.61 -17.33
CA ILE A 45 -11.16 0.32 -18.44
C ILE A 45 -11.45 1.79 -18.07
N ILE A 46 -12.37 2.03 -17.13
CA ILE A 46 -12.73 3.36 -16.63
C ILE A 46 -11.64 3.94 -15.71
N THR A 47 -10.93 3.12 -14.93
CA THR A 47 -9.85 3.61 -14.03
C THR A 47 -8.53 3.83 -14.78
N MET A 48 -8.35 3.17 -15.92
CA MET A 48 -7.16 3.29 -16.76
C MET A 48 -6.82 4.75 -17.17
N PRO A 49 -7.75 5.56 -17.71
CA PRO A 49 -7.42 6.93 -18.12
C PRO A 49 -7.05 7.82 -16.93
N PHE A 50 -7.59 7.59 -15.73
CA PHE A 50 -7.24 8.39 -14.55
C PHE A 50 -5.79 8.10 -14.10
N ILE A 51 -5.39 6.83 -14.07
CA ILE A 51 -4.01 6.45 -13.75
C ILE A 51 -3.05 6.98 -14.82
N PHE A 52 -3.43 6.82 -16.09
CA PHE A 52 -2.64 7.31 -17.21
C PHE A 52 -2.47 8.83 -17.19
N ALA A 53 -3.54 9.58 -16.93
CA ALA A 53 -3.48 11.04 -16.84
C ALA A 53 -2.61 11.49 -15.67
N ASN A 54 -2.67 10.81 -14.52
CA ASN A 54 -1.78 11.09 -13.39
C ASN A 54 -0.31 10.89 -13.76
N GLU A 55 0.02 9.73 -14.36
CA GLU A 55 1.36 9.43 -14.84
C GLU A 55 1.84 10.47 -15.88
N MET A 56 0.99 10.85 -16.82
CA MET A 56 1.32 11.88 -17.81
C MET A 56 1.58 13.24 -17.16
N CYS A 57 0.72 13.65 -16.22
CA CYS A 57 0.91 14.90 -15.47
C CYS A 57 2.23 14.90 -14.70
N GLU A 58 2.56 13.80 -14.03
CA GLU A 58 3.82 13.67 -13.29
C GLU A 58 5.03 13.82 -14.23
N LYS A 59 5.05 13.11 -15.35
CA LYS A 59 6.13 13.21 -16.34
C LYS A 59 6.24 14.62 -16.94
N LEU A 60 5.12 15.22 -17.30
CA LEU A 60 5.09 16.58 -17.85
C LEU A 60 5.56 17.62 -16.83
N ALA A 61 5.19 17.47 -15.56
CA ALA A 61 5.64 18.37 -14.51
C ALA A 61 7.16 18.27 -14.32
N VAL A 62 7.71 17.06 -14.26
CA VAL A 62 9.16 16.84 -14.05
C VAL A 62 9.97 17.37 -15.24
N GLU A 63 9.61 16.99 -16.46
CA GLU A 63 10.36 17.39 -17.66
C GLU A 63 10.12 18.87 -18.02
N GLY A 64 8.88 19.36 -17.86
CA GLY A 64 8.51 20.75 -18.11
C GLY A 64 9.19 21.71 -17.13
N PHE A 65 9.18 21.40 -15.83
CA PHE A 65 9.91 22.16 -14.82
C PHE A 65 11.42 22.10 -15.06
N GLY A 66 11.97 20.91 -15.35
CA GLY A 66 13.40 20.72 -15.58
C GLY A 66 13.92 21.55 -16.75
N ASN A 67 13.26 21.47 -17.91
CA ASN A 67 13.63 22.25 -19.09
C ASN A 67 13.44 23.76 -18.88
N ASN A 68 12.36 24.18 -18.21
CA ASN A 68 12.15 25.59 -17.88
C ASN A 68 13.29 26.14 -17.00
N MET A 69 13.70 25.38 -15.99
CA MET A 69 14.76 25.77 -15.07
C MET A 69 16.13 25.82 -15.77
N VAL A 70 16.48 24.81 -16.58
CA VAL A 70 17.72 24.84 -17.40
C VAL A 70 17.73 26.08 -18.29
N ASN A 71 16.62 26.34 -18.98
CA ASN A 71 16.53 27.47 -19.90
C ASN A 71 16.60 28.83 -19.17
N TYR A 72 16.01 28.94 -17.99
CA TYR A 72 16.11 30.13 -17.16
C TYR A 72 17.55 30.39 -16.70
N LEU A 73 18.24 29.36 -16.23
CA LEU A 73 19.63 29.45 -15.77
C LEU A 73 20.60 29.84 -16.89
N THR A 74 20.39 29.32 -18.10
CA THR A 74 21.24 29.62 -19.26
C THR A 74 20.92 30.96 -19.91
N GLN A 75 19.63 31.29 -20.11
CA GLN A 75 19.24 32.50 -20.86
C GLN A 75 19.15 33.76 -19.99
N GLN A 76 18.61 33.65 -18.77
CA GLN A 76 18.37 34.83 -17.91
C GLN A 76 19.53 35.06 -16.94
N LEU A 77 20.04 33.98 -16.35
CA LEU A 77 21.14 34.04 -15.39
C LEU A 77 22.52 34.03 -16.05
N ASN A 78 22.60 33.88 -17.38
CA ASN A 78 23.84 33.79 -18.18
C ASN A 78 24.87 32.81 -17.61
N MET A 79 24.41 31.75 -16.94
CA MET A 79 25.30 30.71 -16.43
C MET A 79 25.80 29.85 -17.59
N SER A 80 27.08 29.43 -17.52
CA SER A 80 27.61 28.42 -18.43
C SER A 80 26.75 27.16 -18.38
N THR A 81 26.45 26.56 -19.54
CA THR A 81 25.63 25.35 -19.68
C THR A 81 26.05 24.23 -18.72
N THR A 82 27.35 24.12 -18.45
CA THR A 82 27.90 23.14 -17.50
C THR A 82 27.41 23.40 -16.06
N ILE A 83 27.44 24.65 -15.60
CA ILE A 83 27.04 25.03 -14.23
C ILE A 83 25.51 24.91 -14.06
N ALA A 84 24.75 25.31 -15.07
CA ALA A 84 23.30 25.17 -15.10
C ALA A 84 22.88 23.69 -15.00
N ALA A 85 23.52 22.81 -15.79
CA ALA A 85 23.23 21.38 -15.78
C ALA A 85 23.59 20.73 -14.44
N THR A 86 24.73 21.09 -13.82
CA THR A 86 25.10 20.59 -12.48
C THR A 86 24.08 21.01 -11.43
N THR A 87 23.59 22.26 -11.48
CA THR A 87 22.60 22.77 -10.53
C THR A 87 21.27 22.04 -10.66
N VAL A 88 20.81 21.82 -11.89
CA VAL A 88 19.57 21.07 -12.16
C VAL A 88 19.71 19.61 -11.75
N THR A 89 20.88 19.01 -11.96
CA THR A 89 21.16 17.61 -11.55
C THR A 89 21.16 17.47 -10.03
N ASN A 90 21.76 18.43 -9.30
CA ASN A 90 21.72 18.45 -7.85
C ASN A 90 20.27 18.56 -7.33
N PHE A 91 19.47 19.45 -7.93
CA PHE A 91 18.06 19.57 -7.59
C PHE A 91 17.31 18.25 -7.84
N LYS A 92 17.48 17.64 -9.03
CA LYS A 92 16.87 16.35 -9.37
C LYS A 92 17.27 15.23 -8.40
N GLY A 93 18.53 15.21 -7.99
CA GLY A 93 19.03 14.30 -6.95
C GLY A 93 18.33 14.51 -5.61
N THR A 94 18.19 15.76 -5.17
CA THR A 94 17.49 16.07 -3.91
C THR A 94 16.00 15.72 -3.96
N SER A 95 15.30 15.97 -5.07
CA SER A 95 13.89 15.62 -5.22
C SER A 95 13.65 14.11 -5.19
N SER A 96 14.62 13.29 -5.63
CA SER A 96 14.55 11.83 -5.54
C SER A 96 14.86 11.30 -4.14
N LEU A 97 15.63 12.03 -3.34
CA LEU A 97 15.91 11.69 -1.93
C LEU A 97 14.74 12.08 -1.00
N THR A 98 13.97 13.10 -1.36
CA THR A 98 12.81 13.57 -0.57
C THR A 98 11.79 12.46 -0.28
N PRO A 99 11.35 11.62 -1.24
CA PRO A 99 10.48 10.48 -0.96
C PRO A 99 11.09 9.46 0.02
N LEU A 100 12.41 9.26 -0.01
CA LEU A 100 13.09 8.34 0.91
C LEU A 100 13.03 8.87 2.35
N LEU A 101 13.32 10.17 2.53
CA LEU A 101 13.16 10.85 3.81
C LEU A 101 11.69 10.86 4.24
N GLY A 102 10.78 11.13 3.32
CA GLY A 102 9.33 11.12 3.56
C GLY A 102 8.82 9.75 3.99
N ALA A 103 9.32 8.67 3.38
CA ALA A 103 9.00 7.30 3.76
C ALA A 103 9.55 6.97 5.15
N PHE A 104 10.80 7.32 5.44
CA PHE A 104 11.40 7.13 6.78
C PHE A 104 10.61 7.86 7.88
N ILE A 105 10.18 9.10 7.59
CA ILE A 105 9.31 9.88 8.47
C ILE A 105 7.94 9.20 8.58
N ALA A 106 7.31 8.80 7.49
CA ALA A 106 6.00 8.14 7.50
C ALA A 106 6.01 6.82 8.31
N ASP A 107 7.04 6.00 8.12
CA ASP A 107 7.25 4.73 8.83
C ASP A 107 7.51 4.97 10.32
N SER A 108 8.26 6.02 10.65
CA SER A 108 8.45 6.44 12.05
C SER A 108 7.16 6.97 12.67
N TYR A 109 6.27 7.61 11.89
CA TYR A 109 5.06 8.25 12.40
C TYR A 109 3.86 7.31 12.52
N ALA A 110 3.84 6.18 11.81
CA ALA A 110 2.71 5.25 11.75
C ALA A 110 2.47 4.40 13.03
N GLY A 111 3.28 4.55 14.09
CA GLY A 111 3.00 3.90 15.36
C GLY A 111 3.75 4.50 16.55
N ARG A 112 3.04 5.20 17.44
CA ARG A 112 3.48 5.67 18.78
C ARG A 112 4.62 6.70 18.88
N PHE A 113 5.57 6.78 17.95
CA PHE A 113 6.70 7.70 18.08
C PHE A 113 6.33 9.18 18.03
N TRP A 114 5.30 9.56 17.27
CA TRP A 114 4.94 10.97 17.15
C TRP A 114 4.26 11.52 18.39
N THR A 115 3.35 10.75 19.00
CA THR A 115 2.73 11.12 20.27
C THR A 115 3.75 11.21 21.40
N ILE A 116 4.73 10.30 21.45
CA ILE A 116 5.82 10.33 22.44
C ILE A 116 6.73 11.54 22.19
N THR A 117 7.09 11.83 20.94
CA THR A 117 7.94 12.98 20.60
C THR A 117 7.25 14.30 20.95
N VAL A 118 5.99 14.47 20.59
CA VAL A 118 5.20 15.68 20.93
C VAL A 118 5.05 15.80 22.44
N ALA A 119 4.66 14.73 23.14
CA ALA A 119 4.54 14.74 24.59
C ALA A 119 5.87 15.08 25.29
N SER A 120 6.98 14.52 24.80
CA SER A 120 8.31 14.79 25.35
C SER A 120 8.76 16.24 25.12
N VAL A 121 8.57 16.78 23.91
CA VAL A 121 8.90 18.18 23.59
C VAL A 121 8.05 19.14 24.43
N THR A 122 6.73 18.89 24.54
CA THR A 122 5.84 19.71 25.37
C THR A 122 6.27 19.67 26.84
N TYR A 123 6.64 18.50 27.38
CA TYR A 123 7.10 18.38 28.77
C TYR A 123 8.41 19.15 29.02
N LEU A 124 9.36 19.09 28.08
CA LEU A 124 10.65 19.80 28.18
C LEU A 124 10.52 21.31 28.09
N ILE A 125 9.50 21.82 27.39
CA ILE A 125 9.22 23.26 27.28
C ILE A 125 8.49 23.79 28.53
N VAL A 126 7.63 22.96 29.14
CA VAL A 126 6.83 23.34 30.32
C VAL A 126 7.63 23.28 31.64
N ARG A 127 8.75 22.54 31.66
CA ARG A 127 9.63 22.38 32.82
C ARG A 127 10.89 23.23 32.71
#